data_AF-A0A836LFI6-F1
#
_entry.id   AF-A0A836LFI6-F1
#
_cell.length_a   1.000
_cell.length_b   1.000
_cell.length_c   1.000
_cell.angle_alpha   90.00
_cell.angle_beta   90.00
_cell.angle_gamma   90.00
#
_symmetry.space_group_name_H-M   'P 1'
#
loop_
_entity.id
_entity.type
_entity.pdbx_description
1 polymer ?
#
loop_
_entity_poly.entity_id
_entity_poly.type
_entity_poly.pdbx_seq_one_letter_code
_entity_poly.pdbx_strand_id
1 'polypeptide(L)'
;MKHLSSCMRTTVGLAVLLAVIAATVVQSYSVRYAGKVSASGIMNFESLGYCAQGDSGHSMMPKLESYQVAAAEVLAINQFSKAPIGGEARQAACLDANCTWQFNHGLHFHNELTFFYGVVYKGELRGHGDESTYNNFSSDQPIWWGNVSYWGGRQPYMKGDHGWANENVVTFYHQWVCEYYEYQRSDADIFPTYPDGDVIVPQSDEGTYYHCGRLVEVDSQGRWIYQRCKEPFPWWGALIITVMLFIALIAAIIAICCGCFYFEREKVRREQEHKLETLADNPAQVPTQTQLGLGSARGNSTDGQ
;
A
#
# COMPACT_ATOMS: atom_id res chain seq x y z
N MET A 1 -25.42 -11.17 -23.98
CA MET A 1 -24.02 -11.19 -23.51
C MET A 1 -23.26 -12.25 -24.30
N LYS A 2 -22.93 -11.89 -25.55
CA LYS A 2 -22.38 -12.80 -26.55
C LYS A 2 -20.85 -12.82 -26.41
N HIS A 3 -20.28 -14.02 -26.54
CA HIS A 3 -18.86 -14.37 -26.59
C HIS A 3 -17.87 -13.20 -26.63
N LEU A 4 -17.31 -12.84 -25.48
CA LEU A 4 -15.97 -12.26 -25.45
C LEU A 4 -15.01 -13.29 -26.04
N SER A 5 -14.30 -12.89 -27.10
CA SER A 5 -13.19 -13.64 -27.68
C SER A 5 -12.25 -14.15 -26.58
N SER A 6 -11.78 -15.39 -26.71
CA SER A 6 -10.82 -16.02 -25.78
C SER A 6 -9.60 -15.14 -25.50
N CYS A 7 -9.24 -14.27 -26.43
CA CYS A 7 -8.14 -13.32 -26.34
C CYS A 7 -8.40 -12.14 -25.37
N MET A 8 -9.65 -11.67 -25.24
CA MET A 8 -10.02 -10.62 -24.28
C MET A 8 -10.07 -11.16 -22.84
N ARG A 9 -10.41 -12.44 -22.64
CA ARG A 9 -10.45 -13.05 -21.31
C ARG A 9 -9.05 -13.22 -20.72
N THR A 10 -8.06 -13.58 -21.55
CA THR A 10 -6.67 -13.72 -21.13
C THR A 10 -6.00 -12.37 -20.86
N THR A 11 -6.28 -11.33 -21.66
CA THR A 11 -5.75 -9.98 -21.41
C THR A 11 -6.30 -9.35 -20.14
N VAL A 12 -7.60 -9.49 -19.88
CA VAL A 12 -8.20 -9.03 -18.61
C VAL A 12 -7.65 -9.83 -17.43
N GLY A 13 -7.51 -11.15 -17.56
CA GLY A 13 -6.92 -11.98 -16.51
C GLY A 13 -5.47 -11.62 -16.18
N LEU A 14 -4.64 -11.32 -17.18
CA LEU A 14 -3.24 -10.93 -17.00
C LEU A 14 -3.10 -9.54 -16.37
N ALA A 15 -3.96 -8.59 -16.75
CA ALA A 15 -3.99 -7.25 -16.16
C ALA A 15 -4.39 -7.28 -14.68
N VAL A 16 -5.36 -8.13 -14.32
CA VAL A 16 -5.75 -8.37 -12.93
C VAL A 16 -4.61 -9.04 -12.15
N LEU A 17 -3.93 -10.02 -12.73
CA LEU A 17 -2.79 -10.69 -12.09
C LEU A 17 -1.61 -9.72 -11.86
N LEU A 18 -1.30 -8.86 -12.83
CA LEU A 18 -0.27 -7.82 -12.71
C LEU A 18 -0.64 -6.75 -11.67
N ALA A 19 -1.91 -6.37 -11.58
CA ALA A 19 -2.40 -5.47 -10.52
C ALA A 19 -2.31 -6.11 -9.12
N VAL A 20 -2.56 -7.42 -9.01
CA VAL A 20 -2.43 -8.17 -7.75
C VAL A 20 -0.96 -8.36 -7.35
N ILE A 21 -0.05 -8.58 -8.29
CA ILE A 21 1.40 -8.71 -8.02
C ILE A 21 2.02 -7.35 -7.66
N ALA A 22 1.53 -6.25 -8.25
CA ALA A 22 1.97 -4.89 -7.89
C ALA A 22 1.47 -4.44 -6.50
N ALA A 23 0.45 -5.11 -5.95
CA ALA A 23 -0.18 -4.76 -4.68
C ALA A 23 0.41 -5.52 -3.47
N THR A 24 1.48 -6.30 -3.61
CA THR A 24 2.19 -6.83 -2.43
C THR A 24 3.01 -5.71 -1.79
N VAL A 25 2.30 -4.81 -1.12
CA VAL A 25 2.90 -3.85 -0.19
C VAL A 25 3.55 -4.69 0.90
N VAL A 26 4.88 -4.73 0.91
CA VAL A 26 5.64 -5.39 1.98
C VAL A 26 5.41 -4.54 3.24
N GLN A 27 4.48 -4.94 4.09
CA GLN A 27 4.36 -4.39 5.44
C GLN A 27 5.45 -5.03 6.31
N SER A 28 6.36 -4.22 6.85
CA SER A 28 7.44 -4.70 7.72
C SER A 28 6.92 -5.38 8.98
N TYR A 29 5.79 -4.90 9.51
CA TYR A 29 5.10 -5.47 10.66
C TYR A 29 3.58 -5.24 10.55
N SER A 30 2.82 -6.12 11.18
CA SER A 30 1.44 -5.88 11.61
C SER A 30 1.41 -5.61 13.11
N VAL A 31 0.26 -5.15 13.62
CA VAL A 31 0.04 -5.02 15.06
C VAL A 31 -1.09 -5.93 15.49
N ARG A 32 -0.94 -6.52 16.67
CA ARG A 32 -2.00 -7.23 17.38
C ARG A 32 -2.29 -6.51 18.68
N TYR A 33 -3.56 -6.50 19.09
CA TYR A 33 -3.99 -5.93 20.35
C TYR A 33 -4.42 -7.03 21.33
N ALA A 34 -4.19 -6.79 22.62
CA ALA A 34 -4.71 -7.65 23.70
C ALA A 34 -5.09 -6.82 24.93
N GLY A 35 -6.09 -7.28 25.67
CA GLY A 35 -6.51 -6.65 26.93
C GLY A 35 -5.68 -7.17 28.10
N LYS A 36 -5.25 -6.28 28.99
CA LYS A 36 -4.63 -6.60 30.27
C LYS A 36 -5.28 -5.82 31.40
N VAL A 37 -5.32 -6.42 32.58
CA VAL A 37 -5.78 -5.77 33.82
C VAL A 37 -4.65 -5.80 34.84
N SER A 38 -4.38 -4.67 35.48
CA SER A 38 -3.41 -4.57 36.58
C SER A 38 -4.09 -4.60 37.94
N ALA A 39 -3.54 -5.39 38.86
CA ALA A 39 -4.07 -5.53 40.22
C ALA A 39 -4.00 -4.21 41.00
N SER A 40 -2.92 -3.45 40.80
CA SER A 40 -2.76 -2.08 41.28
C SER A 40 -2.88 -1.10 40.12
N GLY A 41 -3.27 0.14 40.41
CA GLY A 41 -3.25 1.19 39.42
C GLY A 41 -1.81 1.48 39.01
N ILE A 42 -1.56 1.65 37.71
CA ILE A 42 -0.22 1.94 37.15
C ILE A 42 -0.32 3.19 36.27
N MET A 43 0.68 4.07 36.35
CA MET A 43 0.76 5.25 35.49
C MET A 43 1.32 4.86 34.12
N ASN A 44 0.88 5.54 33.05
CA ASN A 44 1.35 5.24 31.69
C ASN A 44 2.69 5.93 31.34
N PHE A 45 3.06 7.01 32.04
CA PHE A 45 4.19 7.85 31.67
C PHE A 45 5.57 7.21 31.97
N GLU A 46 6.61 7.62 31.21
CA GLU A 46 8.06 7.32 31.37
C GLU A 46 8.50 5.85 31.43
N SER A 47 7.60 4.88 31.22
CA SER A 47 7.95 3.46 31.08
C SER A 47 7.27 2.86 29.86
N LEU A 48 7.68 1.66 29.44
CA LEU A 48 6.98 0.89 28.40
C LEU A 48 5.50 0.55 28.77
N GLY A 49 5.02 1.01 29.93
CA GLY A 49 3.67 0.81 30.46
C GLY A 49 3.52 -0.54 31.15
N TYR A 50 2.32 -0.82 31.69
CA TYR A 50 2.01 -2.14 32.24
C TYR A 50 2.08 -3.24 31.18
N CYS A 51 1.83 -2.89 29.92
CA CYS A 51 1.84 -3.83 28.80
C CYS A 51 3.17 -4.57 28.61
N ALA A 52 4.29 -3.93 28.96
CA ALA A 52 5.63 -4.51 28.88
C ALA A 52 6.03 -5.34 30.12
N GLN A 53 5.21 -5.35 31.17
CA GLN A 53 5.51 -6.17 32.34
C GLN A 53 5.27 -7.65 32.01
N GLY A 54 6.36 -8.42 31.97
CA GLY A 54 6.35 -9.85 31.70
C GLY A 54 6.03 -10.22 30.25
N ASP A 55 6.15 -9.26 29.32
CA ASP A 55 5.75 -9.42 27.92
C ASP A 55 6.42 -8.35 27.04
N SER A 56 6.32 -8.47 25.71
CA SER A 56 6.94 -7.54 24.74
C SER A 56 6.02 -6.42 24.26
N GLY A 57 4.80 -6.34 24.79
CA GLY A 57 3.81 -5.34 24.39
C GLY A 57 4.06 -3.95 24.96
N HIS A 58 3.40 -2.96 24.39
CA HIS A 58 3.38 -1.58 24.90
C HIS A 58 1.95 -1.03 24.91
N SER A 59 1.73 0.12 25.55
CA SER A 59 0.41 0.79 25.52
C SER A 59 -0.01 1.08 24.07
N MET A 60 -1.29 0.87 23.75
CA MET A 60 -1.80 1.00 22.37
C MET A 60 -1.45 2.33 21.72
N MET A 61 -1.06 2.30 20.45
CA MET A 61 -0.77 3.49 19.65
C MET A 61 -1.52 3.40 18.31
N PRO A 62 -2.85 3.58 18.31
CA PRO A 62 -3.69 3.47 17.12
C PRO A 62 -3.43 4.63 16.13
N LYS A 63 -2.28 4.57 15.44
CA LYS A 63 -1.79 5.56 14.47
C LYS A 63 -2.39 5.43 13.07
N LEU A 64 -3.19 4.38 12.85
CA LEU A 64 -3.99 4.15 11.65
C LEU A 64 -5.44 3.89 12.06
N GLU A 65 -6.39 4.19 11.17
CA GLU A 65 -7.81 3.91 11.43
C GLU A 65 -8.07 2.41 11.68
N SER A 66 -7.41 1.53 10.91
CA SER A 66 -7.51 0.08 11.12
C SER A 66 -7.02 -0.35 12.51
N TYR A 67 -6.02 0.34 13.05
CA TYR A 67 -5.47 0.07 14.37
C TYR A 67 -6.41 0.56 15.47
N GLN A 68 -7.05 1.73 15.27
CA GLN A 68 -8.11 2.22 16.14
C GLN A 68 -9.27 1.23 16.24
N VAL A 69 -9.73 0.67 15.12
CA VAL A 69 -10.81 -0.32 15.11
C VAL A 69 -10.43 -1.57 15.90
N ALA A 70 -9.23 -2.11 15.68
CA ALA A 70 -8.75 -3.29 16.38
C ALA A 70 -8.57 -3.06 17.89
N ALA A 71 -8.02 -1.91 18.29
CA ALA A 71 -7.88 -1.53 19.69
C ALA A 71 -9.26 -1.33 20.38
N ALA A 72 -10.21 -0.70 19.69
CA ALA A 72 -11.57 -0.50 20.18
C ALA A 72 -12.31 -1.83 20.38
N GLU A 73 -12.14 -2.79 19.47
CA GLU A 73 -12.69 -4.14 19.61
C GLU A 73 -12.17 -4.84 20.87
N VAL A 74 -10.86 -4.76 21.14
CA VAL A 74 -10.27 -5.32 22.37
C VAL A 74 -10.84 -4.63 23.61
N LEU A 75 -10.99 -3.30 23.59
CA LEU A 75 -11.58 -2.53 24.68
C LEU A 75 -13.02 -3.01 24.96
N ALA A 76 -13.82 -3.20 23.92
CA ALA A 76 -15.20 -3.66 24.01
C ALA A 76 -15.32 -5.12 24.50
N ILE A 77 -14.55 -6.05 23.93
CA ILE A 77 -14.56 -7.47 24.30
C ILE A 77 -14.20 -7.66 25.78
N ASN A 78 -13.25 -6.87 26.28
CA ASN A 78 -12.84 -6.92 27.68
C ASN A 78 -13.71 -6.07 28.62
N GLN A 79 -14.75 -5.40 28.09
CA GLN A 79 -15.66 -4.52 28.85
C GLN A 79 -14.92 -3.44 29.64
N PHE A 80 -13.83 -2.92 29.06
CA PHE A 80 -13.08 -1.83 29.67
C PHE A 80 -13.85 -0.52 29.51
N SER A 81 -13.81 0.32 30.55
CA SER A 81 -14.44 1.64 30.51
C SER A 81 -13.50 2.69 29.93
N LYS A 82 -12.19 2.49 30.11
CA LYS A 82 -11.13 3.28 29.46
C LYS A 82 -9.78 2.56 29.50
N ALA A 83 -8.88 2.90 28.58
CA ALA A 83 -7.50 2.45 28.60
C ALA A 83 -6.55 3.53 28.08
N PRO A 84 -5.31 3.65 28.61
CA PRO A 84 -4.36 4.67 28.18
C PRO A 84 -3.86 4.40 26.76
N ILE A 85 -3.58 5.48 26.03
CA ILE A 85 -2.93 5.45 24.71
C ILE A 85 -1.44 5.76 24.91
N GLY A 86 -0.53 5.07 24.25
CA GLY A 86 0.94 5.25 24.36
C GLY A 86 1.47 6.57 23.77
N GLY A 87 0.98 7.69 24.25
CA GLY A 87 1.38 9.04 23.88
C GLY A 87 1.18 10.04 25.01
N GLU A 88 1.56 11.29 24.80
CA GLU A 88 1.35 12.38 25.77
C GLU A 88 1.34 13.75 25.09
N ALA A 89 0.87 14.77 25.82
CA ALA A 89 1.07 16.17 25.45
C ALA A 89 2.49 16.63 25.82
N ARG A 90 3.15 17.34 24.91
CA ARG A 90 4.52 17.84 25.11
C ARG A 90 4.64 19.00 26.07
N GLN A 91 3.54 19.74 26.27
CA GLN A 91 3.52 20.94 27.08
C GLN A 91 2.93 20.64 28.46
N ALA A 92 3.50 21.27 29.49
CA ALA A 92 2.95 21.22 30.84
C ALA A 92 1.66 22.06 31.02
N ALA A 93 1.36 22.93 30.05
CA ALA A 93 0.14 23.72 30.00
C ALA A 93 -0.26 23.97 28.55
N CYS A 94 -1.56 24.04 28.30
CA CYS A 94 -2.12 24.05 26.96
C CYS A 94 -3.40 24.84 26.87
N LEU A 95 -3.35 25.96 26.14
CA LEU A 95 -4.42 26.96 26.03
C LEU A 95 -4.83 27.25 24.57
N ASP A 96 -4.12 26.68 23.59
CA ASP A 96 -4.27 27.02 22.18
C ASP A 96 -3.69 25.93 21.24
N ALA A 97 -3.64 26.20 19.93
CA ALA A 97 -3.12 25.34 18.87
C ALA A 97 -1.64 24.93 19.01
N ASN A 98 -0.87 25.62 19.86
CA ASN A 98 0.56 25.31 20.09
C ASN A 98 0.79 24.03 20.92
N CYS A 99 -0.28 23.34 21.31
CA CYS A 99 -0.22 22.07 22.00
C CYS A 99 0.10 20.93 21.04
N THR A 100 0.99 20.04 21.43
CA THR A 100 1.43 18.94 20.57
C THR A 100 1.23 17.64 21.29
N TRP A 101 0.53 16.72 20.64
CA TRP A 101 0.26 15.38 21.14
C TRP A 101 1.03 14.37 20.33
N GLN A 102 1.80 13.52 21.01
CA GLN A 102 2.75 12.62 20.35
C GLN A 102 2.67 11.22 20.93
N PHE A 103 2.80 10.21 20.08
CA PHE A 103 3.08 8.85 20.49
C PHE A 103 4.53 8.73 20.94
N ASN A 104 4.76 8.15 22.11
CA ASN A 104 6.07 8.02 22.74
C ASN A 104 6.34 6.61 23.30
N HIS A 105 5.53 5.60 22.97
CA HIS A 105 5.77 4.19 23.30
C HIS A 105 6.23 3.39 22.07
N GLY A 106 6.48 2.07 22.26
CA GLY A 106 6.79 1.13 21.18
C GLY A 106 7.95 1.59 20.31
N LEU A 107 7.82 1.46 18.99
CA LEU A 107 8.83 1.89 18.02
C LEU A 107 9.08 3.41 17.99
N HIS A 108 8.24 4.21 18.65
CA HIS A 108 8.35 5.66 18.72
C HIS A 108 8.89 6.15 20.08
N PHE A 109 9.35 5.24 20.94
CA PHE A 109 10.14 5.60 22.12
C PHE A 109 11.41 6.33 21.63
N HIS A 110 11.54 7.62 21.97
CA HIS A 110 12.54 8.60 21.50
C HIS A 110 12.39 9.20 20.08
N ASN A 111 11.62 8.60 19.18
CA ASN A 111 11.39 9.10 17.81
C ASN A 111 9.97 9.68 17.63
N GLU A 112 9.38 10.12 18.73
CA GLU A 112 8.09 10.80 18.91
C GLU A 112 7.29 11.08 17.62
N LEU A 113 6.11 10.47 17.49
CA LEU A 113 5.23 10.68 16.33
C LEU A 113 4.05 11.57 16.71
N THR A 114 3.98 12.77 16.13
CA THR A 114 2.87 13.70 16.36
C THR A 114 1.59 13.23 15.69
N PHE A 115 0.47 13.26 16.43
CA PHE A 115 -0.85 12.88 15.89
C PHE A 115 -1.91 13.98 16.00
N PHE A 116 -1.70 15.00 16.84
CA PHE A 116 -2.65 16.10 16.98
C PHE A 116 -1.97 17.39 17.44
N TYR A 117 -2.51 18.51 16.98
CA TYR A 117 -2.16 19.85 17.41
C TYR A 117 -3.36 20.53 18.07
N GLY A 118 -3.14 21.15 19.23
CA GLY A 118 -4.10 22.02 19.88
C GLY A 118 -4.98 21.38 20.94
N VAL A 119 -6.02 22.12 21.33
CA VAL A 119 -7.00 21.77 22.37
C VAL A 119 -8.34 22.44 22.13
N VAL A 120 -9.39 21.93 22.77
CA VAL A 120 -10.65 22.64 22.96
C VAL A 120 -10.50 23.62 24.13
N TYR A 121 -10.53 24.91 23.81
CA TYR A 121 -10.43 26.00 24.78
C TYR A 121 -11.72 26.83 24.74
N LYS A 122 -12.41 26.94 25.89
CA LYS A 122 -13.69 27.65 26.02
C LYS A 122 -14.77 27.20 25.00
N GLY A 123 -14.81 25.91 24.70
CA GLY A 123 -15.80 25.31 23.79
C GLY A 123 -15.46 25.44 22.30
N GLU A 124 -14.32 26.03 21.96
CA GLU A 124 -13.82 26.16 20.59
C GLU A 124 -12.61 25.27 20.40
N LEU A 125 -12.62 24.43 19.36
CA LEU A 125 -11.43 23.69 18.96
C LEU A 125 -10.39 24.65 18.36
N ARG A 126 -9.25 24.74 19.01
CA ARG A 126 -8.08 25.50 18.56
C ARG A 126 -6.98 24.52 18.22
N GLY A 127 -7.09 23.91 17.05
CA GLY A 127 -6.24 22.78 16.70
C GLY A 127 -6.68 22.04 15.46
N HIS A 128 -5.91 21.03 15.09
CA HIS A 128 -6.19 20.11 13.98
C HIS A 128 -5.42 18.80 14.19
N GLY A 129 -5.92 17.72 13.59
CA GLY A 129 -5.17 16.47 13.50
C GLY A 129 -3.95 16.61 12.58
N ASP A 130 -2.90 15.83 12.85
CA ASP A 130 -1.79 15.70 11.91
C ASP A 130 -2.25 14.94 10.65
N GLU A 131 -1.83 15.39 9.46
CA GLU A 131 -2.29 14.78 8.19
C GLU A 131 -1.74 13.36 7.97
N SER A 132 -0.60 13.03 8.58
CA SER A 132 0.11 11.77 8.36
C SER A 132 -0.22 10.70 9.40
N THR A 133 -0.87 11.09 10.50
CA THR A 133 -1.10 10.21 11.65
C THR A 133 -2.55 10.27 12.10
N TYR A 134 -3.16 9.09 12.24
CA TYR A 134 -4.54 9.00 12.69
C TYR A 134 -4.71 9.49 14.12
N ASN A 135 -5.84 10.16 14.38
CA ASN A 135 -6.32 10.49 15.71
C ASN A 135 -7.83 10.35 15.77
N ASN A 136 -8.37 10.08 16.96
CA ASN A 136 -9.81 9.95 17.17
C ASN A 136 -10.28 10.69 18.43
N PHE A 137 -9.74 11.90 18.67
CA PHE A 137 -10.28 12.74 19.75
C PHE A 137 -11.76 13.02 19.52
N SER A 138 -12.53 12.91 20.60
CA SER A 138 -13.95 13.26 20.58
C SER A 138 -14.10 14.75 20.24
N SER A 139 -15.27 15.16 19.73
CA SER A 139 -15.49 16.54 19.27
C SER A 139 -15.25 17.62 20.33
N ASP A 140 -15.35 17.27 21.61
CA ASP A 140 -15.11 18.13 22.78
C ASP A 140 -13.71 17.95 23.38
N GLN A 141 -12.81 17.24 22.68
CA GLN A 141 -11.49 16.83 23.16
C GLN A 141 -10.39 17.22 22.14
N PRO A 142 -9.12 17.29 22.59
CA PRO A 142 -8.69 17.25 23.99
C PRO A 142 -8.96 18.58 24.71
N ILE A 143 -9.36 18.54 25.98
CA ILE A 143 -9.69 19.73 26.78
C ILE A 143 -8.39 20.43 27.24
N TRP A 144 -8.40 21.76 27.17
CA TRP A 144 -7.34 22.64 27.66
C TRP A 144 -6.99 22.45 29.16
N TRP A 145 -5.78 22.85 29.56
CA TRP A 145 -5.38 22.91 30.96
C TRP A 145 -4.35 24.01 31.21
N GLY A 146 -4.43 24.68 32.36
CA GLY A 146 -3.53 25.77 32.72
C GLY A 146 -2.64 25.52 33.94
N ASN A 147 -2.71 24.34 34.57
CA ASN A 147 -1.94 24.07 35.78
C ASN A 147 -0.48 23.75 35.43
N VAL A 148 0.43 24.71 35.69
CA VAL A 148 1.88 24.67 35.41
C VAL A 148 2.62 23.80 36.44
N SER A 149 2.06 22.66 36.84
CA SER A 149 2.76 21.75 37.75
C SER A 149 3.95 21.12 37.02
N TYR A 150 4.98 20.73 37.77
CA TYR A 150 6.16 20.01 37.25
C TYR A 150 5.79 18.76 36.43
N TRP A 151 4.60 18.20 36.68
CA TRP A 151 4.01 17.04 35.99
C TRP A 151 2.88 17.42 35.02
N GLY A 152 2.77 18.69 34.62
CA GLY A 152 1.58 19.26 33.97
C GLY A 152 1.17 18.66 32.61
N GLY A 153 1.85 17.63 32.11
CA GLY A 153 1.46 16.94 30.88
C GLY A 153 0.08 16.30 30.97
N ARG A 154 -0.46 15.94 29.81
CA ARG A 154 -1.73 15.22 29.70
C ARG A 154 -1.55 13.93 28.92
N GLN A 155 -2.27 12.92 29.38
CA GLN A 155 -2.26 11.58 28.82
C GLN A 155 -3.53 11.41 27.97
N PRO A 156 -3.42 11.09 26.67
CA PRO A 156 -4.55 10.58 25.89
C PRO A 156 -4.97 9.20 26.39
N TYR A 157 -6.27 8.94 26.34
CA TYR A 157 -6.86 7.62 26.60
C TYR A 157 -8.04 7.37 25.68
N MET A 158 -8.33 6.11 25.43
CA MET A 158 -9.53 5.68 24.73
C MET A 158 -10.65 5.43 25.75
N LYS A 159 -11.83 6.00 25.48
CA LYS A 159 -13.06 5.79 26.26
C LYS A 159 -13.78 4.51 25.84
N GLY A 160 -14.74 4.07 26.66
CA GLY A 160 -15.67 2.97 26.33
C GLY A 160 -16.55 3.20 25.11
N ASP A 161 -16.73 4.45 24.67
CA ASP A 161 -17.38 4.80 23.40
C ASP A 161 -16.41 4.87 22.20
N HIS A 162 -15.16 4.44 22.42
CA HIS A 162 -14.04 4.38 21.48
C HIS A 162 -13.45 5.75 21.07
N GLY A 163 -14.08 6.86 21.45
CA GLY A 163 -13.51 8.19 21.27
C GLY A 163 -12.32 8.41 22.20
N TRP A 164 -11.40 9.30 21.82
CA TRP A 164 -10.28 9.67 22.67
C TRP A 164 -10.61 10.92 23.47
N ALA A 165 -9.98 11.01 24.64
CA ALA A 165 -10.01 12.16 25.54
C ALA A 165 -8.65 12.30 26.23
N ASN A 166 -8.45 13.40 26.96
CA ASN A 166 -7.24 13.59 27.74
C ASN A 166 -7.52 13.68 29.24
N GLU A 167 -6.56 13.19 30.04
CA GLU A 167 -6.59 13.34 31.49
C GLU A 167 -5.18 13.61 32.05
N ASN A 168 -5.06 13.69 33.37
CA ASN A 168 -3.78 13.98 34.01
C ASN A 168 -2.76 12.86 33.70
N VAL A 169 -1.51 13.21 33.41
CA VAL A 169 -0.45 12.23 33.13
C VAL A 169 -0.18 11.28 34.30
N VAL A 170 -0.41 11.72 35.54
CA VAL A 170 -0.29 10.89 36.75
C VAL A 170 -1.53 10.04 37.05
N THR A 171 -2.45 9.89 36.09
CA THR A 171 -3.60 9.01 36.26
C THR A 171 -3.15 7.56 36.35
N PHE A 172 -3.66 6.86 37.35
CA PHE A 172 -3.48 5.42 37.50
C PHE A 172 -4.55 4.66 36.71
N TYR A 173 -4.10 3.79 35.81
CA TYR A 173 -4.95 2.91 35.01
C TYR A 173 -4.88 1.48 35.54
N HIS A 174 -6.03 0.82 35.55
CA HIS A 174 -6.15 -0.61 35.83
C HIS A 174 -6.42 -1.44 34.57
N GLN A 175 -6.95 -0.81 33.52
CA GLN A 175 -7.36 -1.44 32.28
C GLN A 175 -6.44 -0.98 31.17
N TRP A 176 -5.92 -1.93 30.41
CA TRP A 176 -4.88 -1.70 29.44
C TRP A 176 -5.22 -2.41 28.14
N VAL A 177 -5.12 -1.68 27.04
CA VAL A 177 -5.08 -2.27 25.70
C VAL A 177 -3.63 -2.21 25.26
N CYS A 178 -3.04 -3.39 25.10
CA CYS A 178 -1.64 -3.57 24.76
C CYS A 178 -1.50 -3.84 23.28
N GLU A 179 -0.58 -3.15 22.64
CA GLU A 179 -0.17 -3.34 21.26
C GLU A 179 1.11 -4.16 21.22
N TYR A 180 1.15 -5.09 20.27
CA TYR A 180 2.25 -5.99 20.00
C TYR A 180 2.62 -5.87 18.54
N TYR A 181 3.90 -5.76 18.24
CA TYR A 181 4.39 -5.84 16.88
C TYR A 181 4.51 -7.29 16.45
N GLU A 182 3.94 -7.61 15.30
CA GLU A 182 4.07 -8.91 14.65
C GLU A 182 4.86 -8.72 13.37
N TYR A 183 6.14 -9.06 13.41
CA TYR A 183 7.04 -8.90 12.27
C TYR A 183 6.87 -10.08 11.31
N GLN A 184 6.76 -9.82 10.01
CA GLN A 184 6.48 -10.87 9.03
C GLN A 184 7.61 -11.89 8.86
N ARG A 185 8.84 -11.53 9.24
CA ARG A 185 10.06 -12.33 9.01
C ARG A 185 10.90 -12.55 10.26
N SER A 186 10.37 -12.21 11.42
CA SER A 186 11.14 -12.13 12.64
C SER A 186 10.31 -12.50 13.86
N ASP A 187 10.92 -13.29 14.74
CA ASP A 187 10.39 -13.63 16.07
C ASP A 187 10.91 -12.66 17.15
N ALA A 188 11.45 -11.50 16.76
CA ALA A 188 11.97 -10.52 17.70
C ALA A 188 10.85 -9.75 18.41
N ASP A 189 10.96 -9.68 19.73
CA ASP A 189 10.00 -9.01 20.60
C ASP A 189 10.10 -7.47 20.58
N ILE A 190 11.31 -6.90 20.62
CA ILE A 190 11.55 -5.43 20.70
C ILE A 190 12.86 -5.05 19.98
N PHE A 191 13.16 -5.69 18.85
CA PHE A 191 14.33 -5.28 18.06
C PHE A 191 13.89 -4.35 16.92
N PRO A 192 14.66 -3.30 16.62
CA PRO A 192 14.43 -2.58 15.37
C PRO A 192 14.50 -3.61 14.23
N THR A 193 13.61 -3.50 13.24
CA THR A 193 13.63 -4.38 12.08
C THR A 193 13.86 -3.57 10.83
N TYR A 194 14.41 -4.20 9.81
CA TYR A 194 14.47 -3.61 8.49
C TYR A 194 13.06 -3.40 7.89
N PRO A 195 12.92 -2.57 6.84
CA PRO A 195 11.64 -2.37 6.16
C PRO A 195 10.99 -3.63 5.57
N ASP A 196 11.70 -4.76 5.52
CA ASP A 196 11.13 -6.05 5.13
C ASP A 196 10.86 -7.01 6.31
N GLY A 197 11.06 -6.55 7.54
CA GLY A 197 10.77 -7.31 8.77
C GLY A 197 11.94 -8.09 9.35
N ASP A 198 13.14 -8.05 8.75
CA ASP A 198 14.30 -8.77 9.30
C ASP A 198 14.84 -8.08 10.57
N VAL A 199 15.26 -8.86 11.57
CA VAL A 199 15.78 -8.35 12.86
C VAL A 199 17.08 -7.58 12.68
N ILE A 200 17.14 -6.39 13.27
CA ILE A 200 18.40 -5.72 13.56
C ILE A 200 18.93 -6.27 14.89
N VAL A 201 19.79 -7.29 14.81
CA VAL A 201 20.49 -7.84 15.98
C VAL A 201 21.64 -6.89 16.34
N PRO A 202 21.65 -6.25 17.52
CA PRO A 202 22.82 -5.48 17.96
C PRO A 202 23.99 -6.43 18.20
N GLN A 203 25.11 -6.24 17.50
CA GLN A 203 26.36 -6.93 17.83
C GLN A 203 27.06 -6.22 18.97
N SER A 204 27.71 -7.01 19.84
CA SER A 204 28.07 -6.55 21.17
C SER A 204 29.23 -5.56 21.25
N ASP A 205 30.18 -5.48 20.30
CA ASP A 205 31.41 -4.71 20.61
C ASP A 205 32.18 -4.04 19.47
N GLU A 206 31.78 -4.11 18.20
CA GLU A 206 32.58 -3.48 17.13
C GLU A 206 31.66 -2.78 16.13
N GLY A 207 31.94 -1.50 15.82
CA GLY A 207 31.10 -0.58 15.04
C GLY A 207 30.86 -0.95 13.57
N THR A 208 30.95 -2.23 13.23
CA THR A 208 30.66 -2.81 11.92
C THR A 208 29.46 -3.74 12.03
N TYR A 209 28.35 -3.32 11.44
CA TYR A 209 27.10 -4.07 11.45
C TYR A 209 27.00 -4.96 10.21
N TYR A 210 26.60 -6.22 10.34
CA TYR A 210 26.39 -7.13 9.19
C TYR A 210 24.93 -7.58 9.09
N HIS A 211 24.36 -7.53 7.89
CA HIS A 211 23.04 -8.03 7.55
C HIS A 211 23.13 -8.91 6.30
N CYS A 212 22.66 -10.16 6.41
CA CYS A 212 22.72 -11.15 5.32
C CYS A 212 24.10 -11.36 4.69
N GLY A 213 25.12 -11.40 5.56
CA GLY A 213 26.51 -11.63 5.18
C GLY A 213 27.19 -10.43 4.53
N ARG A 214 26.52 -9.27 4.45
CA ARG A 214 27.06 -8.01 3.94
C ARG A 214 27.17 -6.99 5.06
N LEU A 215 28.18 -6.13 4.98
CA LEU A 215 28.31 -5.00 5.91
C LEU A 215 27.20 -3.98 5.61
N VAL A 216 26.52 -3.50 6.64
CA VAL A 216 25.55 -2.41 6.55
C VAL A 216 26.32 -1.11 6.39
N GLU A 217 26.15 -0.52 5.23
CA GLU A 217 26.72 0.76 4.89
C GLU A 217 25.90 1.88 5.52
N VAL A 218 26.56 2.99 5.79
CA VAL A 218 25.95 4.19 6.36
C VAL A 218 26.14 5.31 5.34
N ASP A 219 25.08 6.06 5.07
CA ASP A 219 25.15 7.21 4.16
C ASP A 219 25.91 8.39 4.80
N SER A 220 26.14 9.45 4.02
CA SER A 220 26.82 10.65 4.48
C SER A 220 26.11 11.40 5.61
N GLN A 221 24.88 11.01 5.94
CA GLN A 221 24.06 11.58 7.01
C GLN A 221 24.00 10.67 8.25
N GLY A 222 24.73 9.56 8.27
CA GLY A 222 24.73 8.63 9.40
C GLY A 222 23.56 7.64 9.40
N ARG A 223 22.77 7.55 8.31
CA ARG A 223 21.64 6.63 8.21
C ARG A 223 22.06 5.31 7.58
N TRP A 224 21.51 4.22 8.08
CA TRP A 224 21.78 2.90 7.53
C TRP A 224 21.17 2.75 6.14
N ILE A 225 21.98 2.28 5.20
CA ILE A 225 21.54 1.92 3.86
C ILE A 225 21.03 0.48 3.95
N TYR A 226 19.71 0.33 3.89
CA TYR A 226 19.08 -0.98 3.96
C TYR A 226 19.47 -1.85 2.75
N GLN A 227 20.16 -2.96 3.01
CA GLN A 227 20.49 -3.97 2.01
C GLN A 227 19.53 -5.15 2.13
N ARG A 228 18.68 -5.39 1.13
CA ARG A 228 17.76 -6.52 1.14
C ARG A 228 18.51 -7.85 1.06
N CYS A 229 18.24 -8.77 1.99
CA CYS A 229 18.79 -10.14 1.99
C CYS A 229 18.46 -10.93 0.73
N LYS A 230 17.26 -10.69 0.21
CA LYS A 230 16.77 -11.27 -1.02
C LYS A 230 16.40 -10.12 -1.93
N GLU A 231 17.30 -9.77 -2.82
CA GLU A 231 17.01 -8.77 -3.85
C GLU A 231 15.80 -9.28 -4.66
N PRO A 232 14.68 -8.55 -4.68
CA PRO A 232 13.58 -8.91 -5.57
C PRO A 232 14.11 -8.89 -7.00
N PHE A 233 13.48 -9.70 -7.87
CA PHE A 233 13.87 -9.73 -9.27
C PHE A 233 13.97 -8.30 -9.80
N PRO A 234 15.12 -7.91 -10.38
CA PRO A 234 15.39 -6.51 -10.68
C PRO A 234 14.27 -5.94 -11.53
N TRP A 235 13.83 -4.72 -11.20
CA TRP A 235 12.73 -4.07 -11.93
C TRP A 235 13.03 -3.97 -13.43
N TRP A 236 14.30 -3.76 -13.79
CA TRP A 236 14.76 -3.77 -15.18
C TRP A 236 14.69 -5.16 -15.80
N GLY A 237 14.92 -6.22 -15.02
CA GLY A 237 14.75 -7.60 -15.46
C GLY A 237 13.28 -7.90 -15.76
N ALA A 238 12.38 -7.49 -14.85
CA ALA A 238 10.93 -7.65 -15.06
C ALA A 238 10.45 -6.86 -16.29
N LEU A 239 11.01 -5.65 -16.50
CA LEU A 239 10.74 -4.83 -17.66
C LEU A 239 11.22 -5.48 -18.96
N ILE A 240 12.43 -6.05 -18.99
CA ILE A 240 12.96 -6.79 -20.16
C ILE A 240 12.07 -8.00 -20.48
N ILE A 241 11.69 -8.80 -19.48
CA ILE A 241 10.79 -9.95 -19.68
C ILE A 241 9.46 -9.48 -20.28
N THR A 242 8.89 -8.40 -19.75
CA THR A 242 7.62 -7.84 -20.24
C THR A 242 7.73 -7.36 -21.70
N VAL A 243 8.81 -6.66 -22.04
CA VAL A 243 9.08 -6.20 -23.42
C VAL A 243 9.25 -7.38 -24.36
N MET A 244 10.00 -8.42 -23.97
CA MET A 244 10.20 -9.62 -24.80
C MET A 244 8.88 -10.36 -25.03
N LEU A 245 8.03 -10.49 -24.00
CA LEU A 245 6.70 -11.07 -24.14
C LEU A 245 5.80 -10.25 -25.07
N PHE A 246 5.88 -8.93 -25.01
CA PHE A 246 5.13 -8.03 -25.89
C PHE A 246 5.57 -8.15 -27.36
N ILE A 247 6.88 -8.18 -27.62
CA ILE A 247 7.42 -8.39 -28.97
C ILE A 247 6.98 -9.75 -29.52
N ALA A 248 7.07 -10.81 -28.71
CA ALA A 248 6.63 -12.15 -29.10
C ALA A 248 5.13 -12.20 -29.43
N LEU A 249 4.29 -11.50 -28.64
CA LEU A 249 2.85 -11.39 -28.89
C LEU A 249 2.57 -10.70 -30.23
N ILE A 250 3.23 -9.58 -30.52
CA ILE A 250 3.06 -8.86 -31.79
C ILE A 250 3.49 -9.75 -32.97
N ALA A 251 4.64 -10.42 -32.85
CA ALA A 251 5.12 -11.33 -33.88
C ALA A 251 4.12 -12.47 -34.16
N ALA A 252 3.52 -13.04 -33.11
CA ALA A 252 2.49 -14.07 -33.24
C ALA A 252 1.21 -13.53 -33.91
N ILE A 253 0.77 -12.32 -33.56
CA ILE A 253 -0.39 -11.67 -34.21
C ILE A 253 -0.11 -11.46 -35.70
N ILE A 254 1.07 -10.94 -36.05
CA ILE A 254 1.47 -10.73 -37.45
C ILE A 254 1.52 -12.07 -38.18
N ALA A 255 2.13 -13.10 -37.60
CA ALA A 255 2.21 -14.43 -38.21
C ALA A 255 0.82 -15.06 -38.45
N ILE A 256 -0.11 -14.90 -37.50
CA ILE A 256 -1.50 -15.36 -37.66
C ILE A 256 -2.21 -14.56 -38.75
N CYS A 257 -2.07 -13.23 -38.77
CA CYS A 257 -2.65 -12.38 -39.81
C CYS A 257 -2.11 -12.75 -41.19
N CYS A 258 -0.79 -12.87 -41.34
CA CYS A 258 -0.14 -13.30 -42.58
C CYS A 258 -0.58 -14.72 -42.99
N GLY A 259 -0.74 -15.63 -42.02
CA GLY A 259 -1.28 -16.96 -42.24
C GLY A 259 -2.71 -16.93 -42.79
N CYS A 260 -3.61 -16.17 -42.15
CA CYS A 260 -4.99 -15.99 -42.61
C CYS A 260 -5.05 -15.41 -44.04
N PHE A 261 -4.26 -14.36 -44.32
CA PHE A 261 -4.17 -13.79 -45.67
C PHE A 261 -3.59 -14.77 -46.70
N TYR A 262 -2.63 -15.60 -46.31
CA TYR A 262 -2.06 -16.63 -47.18
C TYR A 262 -3.10 -17.73 -47.48
N PHE A 263 -3.81 -18.24 -46.47
CA PHE A 263 -4.87 -19.22 -46.65
C PHE A 263 -6.03 -18.70 -47.51
N GLU A 264 -6.40 -17.43 -47.34
CA GLU A 264 -7.45 -16.80 -48.14
C GLU A 264 -7.00 -16.64 -49.60
N ARG A 265 -5.74 -16.24 -49.83
CA ARG A 265 -5.16 -16.14 -51.18
C ARG A 265 -5.00 -17.50 -51.86
N GLU A 266 -4.60 -18.53 -51.12
CA GLU A 266 -4.52 -19.92 -51.58
C GLU A 266 -5.91 -20.44 -51.98
N LYS A 267 -6.93 -20.13 -51.18
CA LYS A 267 -8.33 -20.49 -51.45
C LYS A 267 -8.84 -19.82 -52.71
N VAL A 268 -8.61 -18.51 -52.87
CA VAL A 268 -9.00 -17.76 -54.09
C VAL A 268 -8.26 -18.31 -55.32
N ARG A 269 -6.99 -18.68 -55.18
CA ARG A 269 -6.21 -19.28 -56.28
C ARG A 269 -6.75 -20.65 -56.68
N ARG A 270 -7.08 -21.52 -55.73
CA ARG A 270 -7.71 -22.83 -56.02
C ARG A 270 -9.10 -22.68 -56.64
N GLU A 271 -9.89 -21.69 -56.22
CA GLU A 271 -11.17 -21.39 -56.84
C GLU A 271 -11.03 -20.86 -58.28
N GLN A 272 -9.97 -20.11 -58.59
CA GLN A 272 -9.67 -19.68 -59.96
C GLN A 272 -9.17 -20.82 -60.85
N GLU A 273 -8.28 -21.68 -60.35
CA GLU A 273 -7.79 -22.86 -61.07
C GLU A 273 -8.96 -23.83 -61.36
N HIS A 274 -9.84 -24.09 -60.40
CA HIS A 274 -11.04 -24.91 -60.61
C HIS A 274 -12.01 -24.28 -61.63
N LYS A 275 -12.17 -22.94 -61.64
CA LYS A 275 -12.99 -22.25 -62.65
C LYS A 275 -12.40 -22.38 -64.05
N LEU A 276 -11.07 -22.27 -64.19
CA LEU A 276 -10.36 -22.45 -65.46
C LEU A 276 -10.45 -23.89 -65.98
N GLU A 277 -10.35 -24.90 -65.11
CA GLU A 277 -10.56 -26.30 -65.48
C GLU A 277 -12.00 -26.57 -65.93
N THR A 278 -13.01 -26.04 -65.22
CA THR A 278 -14.41 -26.17 -65.64
C THR A 278 -14.77 -25.41 -66.91
N LEU A 279 -14.02 -24.35 -67.26
CA LEU A 279 -14.16 -23.63 -68.53
C LEU A 279 -13.45 -24.35 -69.69
N ALA A 280 -12.38 -25.09 -69.42
CA ALA A 280 -11.69 -25.91 -70.42
C ALA A 280 -12.51 -27.14 -70.85
N ASP A 281 -13.34 -27.69 -69.97
CA ASP A 281 -14.22 -28.84 -70.25
C ASP A 281 -15.62 -28.45 -70.79
N ASN A 282 -15.91 -27.15 -70.96
CA ASN A 282 -17.18 -26.69 -71.51
C ASN A 282 -16.99 -25.97 -72.87
N PRO A 283 -17.05 -26.68 -74.01
CA PRO A 283 -16.92 -26.07 -75.34
C PRO A 283 -18.10 -25.15 -75.74
N ALA A 284 -19.11 -24.93 -74.88
CA ALA A 284 -20.28 -24.11 -75.19
C ALA A 284 -20.16 -22.62 -74.83
N GLN A 285 -19.02 -22.14 -74.31
CA GLN A 285 -18.77 -20.70 -74.10
C GLN A 285 -17.58 -20.20 -74.92
N VAL A 286 -17.67 -20.38 -76.23
CA VAL A 286 -16.98 -19.48 -77.16
C VAL A 286 -17.72 -18.14 -77.10
N PRO A 287 -17.09 -17.02 -76.68
CA PRO A 287 -17.72 -15.73 -76.81
C PRO A 287 -17.94 -15.45 -78.29
N THR A 288 -19.19 -15.37 -78.71
CA THR A 288 -19.55 -14.96 -80.06
C THR A 288 -18.99 -13.57 -80.32
N GLN A 289 -18.18 -13.52 -81.37
CA GLN A 289 -17.43 -12.41 -81.90
C GLN A 289 -18.34 -11.30 -82.45
N THR A 290 -19.11 -10.61 -81.60
CA THR A 290 -19.94 -9.45 -82.02
C THR A 290 -20.06 -8.36 -80.97
N GLN A 291 -19.00 -8.06 -80.20
CA GLN A 291 -18.90 -6.78 -79.47
C GLN A 291 -17.52 -6.10 -79.61
N LEU A 292 -16.88 -6.25 -80.77
CA LEU A 292 -15.94 -5.24 -81.27
C LEU A 292 -16.73 -4.02 -81.77
N GLY A 293 -17.22 -3.23 -80.82
CA GLY A 293 -17.74 -1.89 -81.07
C GLY A 293 -16.60 -0.88 -80.95
N LEU A 294 -15.82 -0.73 -82.03
CA LEU A 294 -14.92 0.41 -82.23
C LEU A 294 -15.77 1.69 -82.39
N GLY A 295 -15.74 2.56 -81.38
CA GLY A 295 -16.22 3.94 -81.46
C GLY A 295 -15.05 4.90 -81.35
N SER A 296 -14.59 5.43 -82.49
CA SER A 296 -13.60 6.49 -82.61
C SER A 296 -14.27 7.87 -82.58
N ALA A 297 -13.82 8.75 -81.67
CA ALA A 297 -13.87 10.22 -81.78
C ALA A 297 -12.89 10.77 -80.71
N ARG A 298 -11.64 11.12 -81.04
CA ARG A 298 -11.15 12.33 -81.72
C ARG A 298 -11.51 13.64 -80.97
N GLY A 299 -10.52 14.16 -80.23
CA GLY A 299 -9.98 15.50 -80.48
C GLY A 299 -10.29 16.63 -79.50
N ASN A 300 -9.19 17.30 -79.12
CA ASN A 300 -9.06 18.69 -78.62
C ASN A 300 -9.57 18.98 -77.19
N SER A 301 -9.00 19.90 -76.43
CA SER A 301 -7.73 20.64 -76.38
C SER A 301 -7.85 21.57 -75.17
N THR A 302 -6.71 22.02 -74.64
CA THR A 302 -6.50 23.34 -74.00
C THR A 302 -7.09 23.66 -72.60
N ASP A 303 -6.18 24.28 -71.83
CA ASP A 303 -6.35 25.24 -70.73
C ASP A 303 -6.84 24.70 -69.37
N GLY A 304 -6.26 25.04 -68.22
CA GLY A 304 -5.47 26.20 -67.87
C GLY A 304 -6.15 26.94 -66.72
N GLN A 305 -5.93 26.48 -65.48
CA GLN A 305 -5.85 27.22 -64.19
C GLN A 305 -5.80 26.23 -63.02
#